data_AF-A0A936Y207-F1
#
_entry.id   AF-A0A936Y207-F1
#
_cell.length_a   1.000
_cell.length_b   1.000
_cell.length_c   1.000
_cell.angle_alpha   90.00
_cell.angle_beta   90.00
_cell.angle_gamma   90.00
#
_symmetry.space_group_name_H-M   'P 1'
#
loop_
_entity.id
_entity.type
_entity.pdbx_description
1 polymer ?
#
loop_
_entity_poly.entity_id
_entity_poly.type
_entity_poly.pdbx_seq_one_letter_code
_entity_poly.pdbx_strand_id
1 'polypeptide(L)'
;MCQKNATVRKFKSVVIAGCSQGGLSAFDIAWNHADKIDKVGVFSGSFWWRDKDDKAVDYSDEKNRIILNKIRSSKKKAALKYWFYAGSKEEAGDRDKDSIIDVVDDTKDLVAIIKGKNICLPDDIIFTEDANGKHDYNTWSKQLPAFLIWAFGK
;
A
#
# COMPACT_ATOMS: atom_id res chain seq x y z
N MET A 1 -30.96 -21.45 -17.27
CA MET A 1 -29.50 -21.40 -17.03
C MET A 1 -28.91 -20.30 -17.89
N CYS A 2 -28.45 -19.20 -17.29
CA CYS A 2 -27.87 -18.09 -18.04
C CYS A 2 -26.48 -18.50 -18.56
N GLN A 3 -26.35 -18.72 -19.86
CA GLN A 3 -25.05 -18.96 -20.49
C GLN A 3 -24.21 -17.70 -20.32
N LYS A 4 -23.05 -17.84 -19.67
CA LYS A 4 -22.09 -16.74 -19.50
C LYS A 4 -21.46 -16.44 -20.86
N ASN A 5 -22.03 -15.49 -21.60
CA ASN A 5 -21.51 -14.94 -22.86
C ASN A 5 -20.25 -14.08 -22.65
N ALA A 6 -19.32 -14.50 -21.81
CA ALA A 6 -18.06 -13.81 -21.60
C ALA A 6 -16.95 -14.52 -22.38
N THR A 7 -16.50 -13.91 -23.47
CA THR A 7 -15.43 -14.43 -24.34
C THR A 7 -14.04 -14.38 -23.67
N VAL A 8 -13.90 -13.59 -22.60
CA VAL A 8 -12.64 -13.41 -21.86
C VAL A 8 -12.49 -14.51 -20.82
N ARG A 9 -11.50 -15.40 -21.02
CA ARG A 9 -11.20 -16.51 -20.10
C ARG A 9 -10.17 -16.16 -19.02
N LYS A 10 -9.32 -15.16 -19.27
CA LYS A 10 -8.27 -14.71 -18.35
C LYS A 10 -7.90 -13.26 -18.68
N PHE A 11 -7.71 -12.44 -17.65
CA PHE A 11 -7.17 -11.09 -17.82
C PHE A 11 -5.64 -11.15 -17.93
N LYS A 12 -5.05 -10.30 -18.77
CA LYS A 12 -3.58 -10.14 -18.87
C LYS A 12 -3.00 -9.63 -17.55
N SER A 13 -3.73 -8.75 -16.88
CA SER A 13 -3.37 -8.16 -15.60
C SER A 13 -4.65 -7.76 -14.85
N VAL A 14 -4.65 -7.94 -13.54
CA VAL A 14 -5.68 -7.52 -12.60
C VAL A 14 -5.01 -6.65 -11.55
N VAL A 15 -5.53 -5.44 -11.39
CA VAL A 15 -4.96 -4.41 -10.54
C VAL A 15 -6.04 -3.93 -9.58
N ILE A 16 -5.68 -3.76 -8.32
CA ILE A 16 -6.54 -3.13 -7.31
C ILE A 16 -5.85 -1.88 -6.78
N ALA A 17 -6.62 -0.84 -6.51
CA ALA A 17 -6.08 0.37 -5.90
C ALA A 17 -7.07 0.99 -4.93
N GLY A 18 -6.55 1.76 -3.98
CA GLY A 18 -7.38 2.49 -3.03
C GLY A 18 -6.63 3.62 -2.35
N CYS A 19 -7.40 4.54 -1.77
CA CYS A 19 -6.88 5.65 -0.97
C CYS A 19 -7.17 5.46 0.52
N SER A 20 -6.32 5.96 1.40
CA SER A 20 -6.53 5.91 2.86
C SER A 20 -6.79 4.48 3.36
N GLN A 21 -7.89 4.25 4.09
CA GLN A 21 -8.32 2.92 4.53
C GLN A 21 -8.64 1.99 3.35
N GLY A 22 -9.12 2.54 2.23
CA GLY A 22 -9.27 1.81 0.99
C GLY A 22 -7.93 1.36 0.40
N GLY A 23 -6.85 2.13 0.61
CA GLY A 23 -5.49 1.76 0.23
C GLY A 23 -4.93 0.61 1.08
N LEU A 24 -5.14 0.67 2.40
CA LEU A 24 -4.86 -0.45 3.30
C LEU A 24 -5.62 -1.72 2.89
N SER A 25 -6.92 -1.59 2.62
CA SER A 25 -7.78 -2.69 2.18
C SER A 25 -7.33 -3.27 0.84
N ALA A 26 -7.03 -2.42 -0.15
CA ALA A 26 -6.51 -2.84 -1.45
C ALA A 26 -5.20 -3.64 -1.31
N PHE A 27 -4.28 -3.18 -0.46
CA PHE A 27 -3.04 -3.89 -0.16
C PHE A 27 -3.31 -5.25 0.49
N ASP A 28 -4.17 -5.32 1.51
CA ASP A 28 -4.48 -6.57 2.19
C ASP A 28 -5.13 -7.59 1.23
N ILE A 29 -6.10 -7.15 0.42
CA ILE A 29 -6.76 -7.98 -0.60
C ILE A 29 -5.73 -8.49 -1.61
N ALA A 30 -4.89 -7.61 -2.17
CA ALA A 30 -3.86 -7.99 -3.12
C ALA A 30 -2.90 -9.02 -2.52
N TRP A 31 -2.41 -8.76 -1.30
CA TRP A 31 -1.49 -9.66 -0.60
C TRP A 31 -2.10 -11.04 -0.39
N ASN A 32 -3.37 -11.12 0.05
CA ASN A 32 -4.06 -12.38 0.28
C ASN A 32 -4.44 -13.09 -1.04
N HIS A 33 -4.62 -12.36 -2.14
CA HIS A 33 -5.06 -12.88 -3.43
C HIS A 33 -4.07 -12.65 -4.58
N ALA A 34 -2.76 -12.76 -4.29
CA ALA A 34 -1.69 -12.65 -5.28
C ALA A 34 -1.73 -13.73 -6.39
N ASP A 35 -2.61 -14.73 -6.29
CA ASP A 35 -2.94 -15.68 -7.36
C ASP A 35 -3.84 -15.08 -8.44
N LYS A 36 -4.54 -13.98 -8.13
CA LYS A 36 -5.50 -13.31 -9.02
C LYS A 36 -5.10 -11.89 -9.37
N ILE A 37 -4.48 -11.19 -8.43
CA ILE A 37 -4.07 -9.78 -8.55
C ILE A 37 -2.56 -9.76 -8.72
N ASP A 38 -2.07 -9.02 -9.71
CA ASP A 38 -0.62 -8.88 -9.95
C ASP A 38 -0.06 -7.51 -9.57
N LYS A 39 -0.91 -6.48 -9.41
CA LYS A 39 -0.46 -5.13 -9.03
C LYS A 39 -1.39 -4.49 -8.02
N VAL A 40 -0.82 -3.69 -7.14
CA VAL A 40 -1.56 -2.88 -6.18
C VAL A 40 -1.10 -1.43 -6.19
N GLY A 41 -2.06 -0.51 -6.16
CA GLY A 41 -1.85 0.92 -5.98
C GLY A 41 -2.37 1.40 -4.63
N VAL A 42 -1.54 2.05 -3.84
CA VAL A 42 -1.92 2.58 -2.54
C VAL A 42 -1.65 4.08 -2.50
N PHE A 43 -2.71 4.85 -2.32
CA PHE A 43 -2.63 6.31 -2.16
C PHE A 43 -2.85 6.64 -0.68
N SER A 44 -1.80 7.11 0.00
CA SER A 44 -1.85 7.53 1.40
C SER A 44 -2.43 6.45 2.31
N GLY A 45 -1.88 5.24 2.19
CA GLY A 45 -2.42 4.05 2.86
C GLY A 45 -2.41 4.19 4.38
N SER A 46 -3.51 3.84 5.05
CA SER A 46 -3.63 3.89 6.51
C SER A 46 -2.88 2.75 7.21
N PHE A 47 -1.58 2.66 6.97
CA PHE A 47 -0.70 1.60 7.51
C PHE A 47 -0.39 1.78 9.01
N TRP A 48 -0.70 2.95 9.56
CA TRP A 48 -0.74 3.23 11.01
C TRP A 48 -1.77 2.40 11.78
N TRP A 49 -2.71 1.73 11.09
CA TRP A 49 -3.79 1.01 11.77
C TRP A 49 -3.24 -0.04 12.74
N ARG A 50 -3.69 0.07 13.98
CA ARG A 50 -3.07 -0.54 15.15
C ARG A 50 -4.09 -1.25 16.03
N ASP A 51 -3.63 -2.31 16.68
CA ASP A 51 -4.44 -3.10 17.62
C ASP A 51 -4.42 -2.55 19.06
N LYS A 52 -3.67 -1.47 19.28
CA LYS A 52 -3.50 -0.82 20.57
C LYS A 52 -3.38 0.70 20.40
N ASP A 53 -3.86 1.44 21.40
CA ASP A 53 -3.69 2.89 21.49
C ASP A 53 -2.19 3.26 21.59
N ASP A 54 -1.79 4.31 20.90
CA ASP A 54 -0.41 4.82 20.84
C ASP A 54 0.06 5.43 22.16
N LYS A 55 -0.86 5.74 23.07
CA LYS A 55 -0.57 6.27 24.42
C LYS A 55 -0.44 5.17 25.47
N ALA A 56 -0.66 3.91 25.11
CA ALA A 56 -0.50 2.79 26.04
C ALA A 56 0.99 2.60 26.40
N VAL A 57 1.28 2.32 27.67
CA VAL A 57 2.66 2.16 28.19
C VAL A 57 3.43 1.03 27.49
N ASP A 58 2.71 0.01 27.01
CA ASP A 58 3.27 -1.15 26.33
C ASP A 58 2.99 -1.13 24.82
N TYR A 59 2.75 0.05 24.25
CA TYR A 59 2.69 0.27 22.80
C TYR A 59 4.09 0.18 22.17
N SER A 60 4.15 -0.37 20.96
CA SER A 60 5.33 -0.32 20.12
C SER A 60 4.92 -0.40 18.65
N ASP A 61 5.41 0.53 17.83
CA ASP A 61 5.20 0.52 16.37
C ASP A 61 5.68 -0.77 15.72
N GLU A 62 6.71 -1.40 16.26
CA GLU A 62 7.18 -2.70 15.80
C GLU A 62 6.19 -3.85 16.04
N LYS A 63 5.27 -3.70 17.00
CA LYS A 63 4.42 -4.80 17.51
C LYS A 63 2.92 -4.57 17.36
N ASN A 64 2.48 -3.32 17.20
CA ASN A 64 1.04 -3.00 17.20
C ASN A 64 0.49 -2.58 15.84
N ARG A 65 1.33 -2.24 14.85
CA ARG A 65 0.89 -1.96 13.47
C ARG A 65 0.48 -3.24 12.77
N ILE A 66 -0.84 -3.43 12.62
CA ILE A 66 -1.46 -4.73 12.27
C ILE A 66 -0.92 -5.26 10.96
N ILE A 67 -0.96 -4.44 9.90
CA ILE A 67 -0.59 -4.87 8.56
C ILE A 67 0.92 -5.11 8.44
N LEU A 68 1.76 -4.24 9.00
CA LEU A 68 3.21 -4.43 9.02
C LEU A 68 3.59 -5.74 9.70
N ASN A 69 2.93 -6.08 10.81
CA ASN A 69 3.20 -7.33 11.52
C ASN A 69 2.67 -8.56 10.82
N LYS A 70 1.52 -8.45 10.17
CA LYS A 70 1.02 -9.47 9.26
C LYS A 70 2.02 -9.75 8.16
N ILE A 71 2.60 -8.72 7.54
CA ILE A 71 3.60 -8.89 6.50
C ILE A 71 4.89 -9.48 7.10
N ARG A 72 5.48 -8.88 8.15
CA ARG A 72 6.71 -9.38 8.81
C ARG A 72 6.63 -10.87 9.13
N SER A 73 5.55 -11.32 9.78
CA SER A 73 5.35 -12.73 10.16
C SER A 73 4.99 -13.67 9.00
N SER A 74 4.51 -13.14 7.87
CA SER A 74 4.12 -13.93 6.72
C SER A 74 5.31 -14.60 6.02
N LYS A 75 5.20 -15.92 5.81
CA LYS A 75 6.08 -16.71 4.93
C LYS A 75 5.65 -16.67 3.47
N LYS A 76 4.51 -16.03 3.15
CA LYS A 76 3.96 -15.93 1.80
C LYS A 76 4.90 -15.11 0.91
N LYS A 77 5.16 -15.62 -0.29
CA LYS A 77 5.83 -14.89 -1.35
C LYS A 77 4.79 -14.37 -2.34
N ALA A 78 4.17 -13.25 -1.99
CA ALA A 78 3.21 -12.59 -2.87
C ALA A 78 3.98 -11.95 -4.04
N ALA A 79 3.91 -12.56 -5.23
CA ALA A 79 4.52 -12.06 -6.45
C ALA A 79 3.70 -10.89 -7.03
N LEU A 80 3.61 -9.81 -6.26
CA LEU A 80 2.91 -8.57 -6.60
C LEU A 80 3.92 -7.50 -7.01
N LYS A 81 3.42 -6.54 -7.78
CA LYS A 81 4.06 -5.24 -7.96
C LYS A 81 3.31 -4.19 -7.15
N TYR A 82 4.05 -3.28 -6.56
CA TYR A 82 3.55 -2.34 -5.59
C TYR A 82 3.81 -0.92 -6.06
N TRP A 83 2.78 -0.10 -6.03
CA TRP A 83 2.90 1.33 -6.23
C TRP A 83 2.32 2.02 -5.00
N PHE A 84 3.15 2.80 -4.34
CA PHE A 84 2.82 3.52 -3.12
C PHE A 84 2.95 5.01 -3.36
N TYR A 85 2.01 5.77 -2.81
CA TYR A 85 2.05 7.21 -2.77
C TYR A 85 1.76 7.71 -1.36
N ALA A 86 2.50 8.71 -0.91
CA ALA A 86 2.21 9.46 0.31
C ALA A 86 2.53 10.94 0.10
N GLY A 87 1.68 11.82 0.61
CA GLY A 87 1.95 13.25 0.69
C GLY A 87 2.65 13.59 2.00
N SER A 88 3.45 14.66 2.05
CA SER A 88 4.12 15.10 3.30
C SER A 88 3.34 16.18 4.05
N LYS A 89 2.14 16.57 3.60
CA LYS A 89 1.23 17.53 4.28
C LYS A 89 -0.15 16.92 4.53
N GLU A 90 -0.20 15.61 4.69
CA GLU A 90 -1.45 14.86 4.91
C GLU A 90 -1.96 15.02 6.34
N GLU A 91 -1.03 15.04 7.28
CA GLU A 91 -1.29 15.19 8.71
C GLU A 91 -0.14 15.93 9.39
N ALA A 92 -0.32 16.21 10.68
CA ALA A 92 0.73 16.72 11.56
C ALA A 92 1.18 15.67 12.58
N GLY A 93 0.73 14.42 12.43
CA GLY A 93 1.12 13.28 13.25
C GLY A 93 2.55 12.88 12.94
N ASP A 94 3.38 12.89 13.97
CA ASP A 94 4.80 12.48 13.98
C ASP A 94 5.01 11.80 15.34
N ARG A 95 4.76 10.48 15.38
CA ARG A 95 4.76 9.72 16.65
C ARG A 95 6.15 9.54 17.23
N ASP A 96 7.16 9.34 16.39
CA ASP A 96 8.54 9.08 16.82
C ASP A 96 9.42 10.34 16.87
N LYS A 97 8.88 11.49 16.45
CA LYS A 97 9.46 12.84 16.50
C LYS A 97 10.67 12.99 15.61
N ASP A 98 10.71 12.29 14.48
CA ASP A 98 11.79 12.36 13.51
C ASP A 98 11.57 13.44 12.42
N SER A 99 10.47 14.21 12.52
CA SER A 99 10.04 15.24 11.57
C SER A 99 9.50 14.71 10.23
N ILE A 100 9.25 13.40 10.12
CA ILE A 100 8.51 12.77 9.05
C ILE A 100 7.10 12.46 9.59
N ILE A 101 6.09 12.55 8.71
CA ILE A 101 4.71 12.30 9.13
C ILE A 101 4.41 10.80 9.09
N ASP A 102 3.56 10.36 10.02
CA ASP A 102 3.26 8.95 10.27
C ASP A 102 2.90 8.15 8.99
N VAL A 103 2.06 8.71 8.11
CA VAL A 103 1.69 8.04 6.84
C VAL A 103 2.89 7.78 5.92
N VAL A 104 3.91 8.65 5.92
CA VAL A 104 5.12 8.50 5.13
C VAL A 104 6.01 7.43 5.75
N ASP A 105 6.22 7.44 7.08
CA ASP A 105 7.06 6.44 7.75
C ASP A 105 6.44 5.06 7.72
N ASP A 106 5.14 4.93 7.97
CA ASP A 106 4.48 3.63 7.89
C ASP A 106 4.55 3.04 6.48
N THR A 107 4.51 3.89 5.45
CA THR A 107 4.69 3.46 4.06
C THR A 107 6.14 3.06 3.79
N LYS A 108 7.13 3.82 4.26
CA LYS A 108 8.57 3.49 4.13
C LYS A 108 8.90 2.19 4.84
N ASP A 109 8.39 1.97 6.05
CA ASP A 109 8.54 0.75 6.82
C ASP A 109 7.94 -0.45 6.10
N LEU A 110 6.73 -0.31 5.54
CA LEU A 110 6.13 -1.38 4.76
C LEU A 110 6.98 -1.73 3.53
N VAL A 111 7.46 -0.72 2.80
CA VAL A 111 8.35 -0.91 1.64
C VAL A 111 9.64 -1.62 2.06
N ALA A 112 10.26 -1.23 3.18
CA ALA A 112 11.45 -1.86 3.72
C ALA A 112 11.22 -3.34 4.08
N ILE A 113 10.09 -3.66 4.73
CA ILE A 113 9.70 -5.04 5.05
C ILE A 113 9.53 -5.87 3.77
N ILE A 114 8.86 -5.34 2.74
CA ILE A 114 8.64 -6.04 1.47
C ILE A 114 9.98 -6.29 0.76
N LYS A 115 10.84 -5.28 0.67
CA LYS A 115 12.20 -5.40 0.10
C LYS A 115 13.04 -6.44 0.84
N GLY A 116 13.02 -6.42 2.17
CA GLY A 116 13.75 -7.37 3.02
C GLY A 116 13.31 -8.82 2.85
N LYS A 117 12.08 -9.07 2.39
CA LYS A 117 11.60 -10.43 2.09
C LYS A 117 12.06 -10.97 0.74
N ASN A 118 12.58 -10.12 -0.15
CA ASN A 118 13.06 -10.49 -1.47
C ASN A 118 12.04 -11.32 -2.29
N ILE A 119 10.79 -10.86 -2.33
CA ILE A 119 9.66 -11.57 -2.99
C ILE A 119 9.28 -11.00 -4.36
N CYS A 120 9.79 -9.82 -4.69
CA CYS A 120 9.60 -9.13 -5.96
C CYS A 120 10.90 -8.41 -6.33
N LEU A 121 11.04 -7.99 -7.58
CA LEU A 121 12.21 -7.22 -8.00
C LEU A 121 12.17 -5.83 -7.37
N PRO A 122 13.33 -5.19 -7.13
CA PRO A 122 13.37 -3.81 -6.63
C PRO A 122 12.53 -2.84 -7.48
N ASP A 123 12.57 -3.00 -8.81
CA ASP A 123 11.82 -2.17 -9.77
C ASP A 123 10.31 -2.45 -9.78
N ASP A 124 9.85 -3.53 -9.15
CA ASP A 124 8.43 -3.82 -8.96
C ASP A 124 7.84 -3.04 -7.76
N ILE A 125 8.66 -2.30 -7.01
CA ILE A 125 8.21 -1.44 -5.90
C ILE A 125 8.50 0.01 -6.24
N ILE A 126 7.45 0.79 -6.50
CA ILE A 126 7.51 2.22 -6.69
C ILE A 126 6.96 2.90 -5.45
N PHE A 127 7.70 3.87 -4.91
CA PHE A 127 7.21 4.77 -3.87
C PHE A 127 7.40 6.22 -4.33
N THR A 128 6.31 6.98 -4.30
CA THR A 128 6.26 8.38 -4.74
C THR A 128 5.85 9.26 -3.57
N GLU A 129 6.69 10.24 -3.25
CA GLU A 129 6.41 11.24 -2.22
C GLU A 129 6.08 12.59 -2.88
N ASP A 130 5.10 13.31 -2.35
CA ASP A 130 4.80 14.70 -2.72
C ASP A 130 4.86 15.59 -1.49
N ALA A 131 5.88 16.46 -1.43
CA ALA A 131 6.08 17.40 -0.34
C ALA A 131 4.91 18.38 -0.14
N ASN A 132 4.03 18.55 -1.14
CA ASN A 132 2.82 19.35 -1.06
C ASN A 132 1.53 18.53 -1.06
N GLY A 133 1.65 17.20 -1.07
CA GLY A 133 0.52 16.28 -1.07
C GLY A 133 -0.27 16.34 0.23
N LYS A 134 -1.59 16.37 0.11
CA LYS A 134 -2.56 16.36 1.21
C LYS A 134 -3.40 15.09 1.16
N HIS A 135 -4.06 14.77 2.27
CA HIS A 135 -4.98 13.63 2.38
C HIS A 135 -6.33 13.94 1.74
N ASP A 136 -6.34 14.23 0.45
CA ASP A 136 -7.53 14.61 -0.30
C ASP A 136 -7.54 14.10 -1.75
N TYR A 137 -8.75 14.07 -2.33
CA TYR A 137 -8.97 13.59 -3.69
C TYR A 137 -8.25 14.44 -4.76
N ASN A 138 -8.03 15.74 -4.52
CA ASN A 138 -7.37 16.60 -5.48
C ASN A 138 -5.90 16.19 -5.63
N THR A 139 -5.21 15.94 -4.53
CA THR A 139 -3.85 15.42 -4.53
C THR A 139 -3.78 14.02 -5.13
N TRP A 140 -4.63 13.07 -4.71
CA TRP A 140 -4.61 11.70 -5.23
C TRP A 140 -4.88 11.65 -6.74
N SER A 141 -5.82 12.47 -7.24
CA SER A 141 -6.15 12.52 -8.67
C SER A 141 -5.00 12.97 -9.55
N LYS A 142 -4.06 13.78 -9.04
CA LYS A 142 -2.85 14.18 -9.79
C LYS A 142 -1.87 13.03 -10.00
N GLN A 143 -1.88 12.06 -9.09
CA GLN A 143 -1.00 10.89 -9.13
C GLN A 143 -1.61 9.70 -9.86
N LEU A 144 -2.95 9.66 -9.93
CA LEU A 144 -3.69 8.58 -10.60
C LEU A 144 -3.22 8.31 -12.05
N PRO A 145 -2.97 9.33 -12.92
CA PRO A 145 -2.44 9.09 -14.26
C PRO A 145 -1.08 8.37 -14.26
N ALA A 146 -0.16 8.77 -13.38
CA ALA A 146 1.16 8.13 -13.29
C ALA A 146 1.03 6.66 -12.84
N PHE A 147 0.17 6.39 -11.87
CA PHE A 147 -0.17 5.04 -11.45
C PHE A 147 -0.74 4.20 -12.61
N LEU A 148 -1.70 4.73 -13.38
CA LEU A 148 -2.32 4.00 -14.49
C LEU A 148 -1.33 3.71 -15.62
N ILE A 149 -0.43 4.65 -15.94
CA ILE A 149 0.64 4.43 -16.92
C ILE A 149 1.60 3.34 -16.44
N TRP A 150 2.01 3.38 -15.18
CA TRP A 150 2.83 2.31 -14.60
C TRP A 150 2.11 0.95 -14.62
N ALA A 151 0.82 0.93 -14.28
CA ALA A 151 0.03 -0.28 -14.17
C ALA A 151 -0.27 -0.91 -15.53
N PHE A 152 -0.55 -0.11 -16.57
CA PHE A 152 -1.12 -0.60 -17.84
C PHE A 152 -0.42 -0.10 -19.11
N GLY A 153 0.47 0.87 -19.03
CA GLY A 153 1.11 1.52 -20.19
C GLY A 153 2.16 0.66 -20.94
N LYS A 154 2.09 -0.67 -20.81
CA LYS A 154 2.96 -1.65 -21.47
C LYS A 154 2.19 -2.65 -22.34
#